data_AF-A0A954NUI7-F1
#
_entry.id   AF-A0A954NUI7-F1
#
_cell.length_a   1.000
_cell.length_b   1.000
_cell.length_c   1.000
_cell.angle_alpha   90.00
_cell.angle_beta   90.00
_cell.angle_gamma   90.00
#
_symmetry.space_group_name_H-M   'P 1'
#
loop_
_entity.id
_entity.type
_entity.pdbx_description
1 polymer ?
#
loop_
_entity_poly.entity_id
_entity_poly.type
_entity_poly.pdbx_seq_one_letter_code
_entity_poly.pdbx_strand_id
1 'polypeptide(L)'
;MSNRTAVANGADPVQQQADADANAVQDACNLVAVVGCFHRHLLALHRSGVCGDDLTNHPVSLSFVSKLNSLCRMTTDRELAELGAVDRIERGEAVEYEVIPL
;
A
#
# COMPACT_ATOMS: atom_id res chain seq x y z
N MET A 1 -28.80 20.04 -6.21
CA MET A 1 -28.75 18.91 -5.24
C MET A 1 -28.56 19.51 -3.86
N SER A 2 -29.33 19.08 -2.86
CA SER A 2 -29.14 19.52 -1.48
C SER A 2 -28.07 18.63 -0.82
N ASN A 3 -27.04 19.24 -0.23
CA ASN A 3 -26.00 18.49 0.47
C ASN A 3 -26.56 17.95 1.79
N ARG A 4 -26.55 16.62 1.94
CA ARG A 4 -26.93 15.95 3.19
C ARG A 4 -25.67 15.68 4.02
N THR A 5 -25.73 16.05 5.29
CA THR A 5 -24.72 15.68 6.30
C THR A 5 -25.18 14.40 7.00
N ALA A 6 -24.28 13.43 7.17
CA ALA A 6 -24.50 12.21 7.94
C ALA A 6 -23.59 12.19 9.17
N VAL A 7 -24.00 11.49 10.23
CA VAL A 7 -23.27 11.38 11.49
C VAL A 7 -22.96 9.91 11.74
N ALA A 8 -21.67 9.58 11.90
CA ALA A 8 -21.20 8.28 12.36
C ALA A 8 -21.28 8.20 13.90
N ASN A 9 -21.58 7.02 14.43
CA ASN A 9 -21.80 6.81 15.87
C ASN A 9 -20.71 5.91 16.47
N GLY A 10 -19.73 6.51 17.16
CA GLY A 10 -18.67 5.77 17.83
C GLY A 10 -19.11 4.96 19.06
N ALA A 11 -20.38 5.08 19.49
CA ALA A 11 -20.97 4.23 20.53
C ALA A 11 -21.76 3.04 19.95
N ASP A 12 -21.94 2.98 18.63
CA ASP A 12 -22.46 1.79 17.94
C ASP A 12 -21.33 0.75 17.82
N PRO A 13 -21.45 -0.44 18.43
CA PRO A 13 -20.39 -1.44 18.43
C PRO A 13 -19.95 -1.87 17.03
N VAL A 14 -20.84 -1.82 16.03
CA VAL A 14 -20.52 -2.18 14.65
C VAL A 14 -19.62 -1.13 14.01
N GLN A 15 -19.95 0.15 14.17
CA GLN A 15 -19.15 1.26 13.64
C GLN A 15 -17.84 1.40 14.40
N GLN A 16 -17.87 1.25 15.73
CA GLN A 16 -16.67 1.27 16.57
C GLN A 16 -15.67 0.17 16.19
N GLN A 17 -16.14 -1.06 15.95
CA GLN A 17 -15.27 -2.16 15.52
C GLN A 17 -14.73 -1.92 14.11
N ALA A 18 -15.57 -1.45 13.19
CA ALA A 18 -15.14 -1.10 11.83
C ALA A 18 -14.07 0.01 11.83
N ASP A 19 -14.23 1.03 12.69
CA ASP A 19 -13.26 2.11 12.86
C ASP A 19 -11.95 1.62 13.51
N ALA A 20 -12.03 0.68 14.47
CA ALA A 20 -10.86 0.06 15.08
C ALA A 20 -10.07 -0.80 14.08
N ASP A 21 -10.76 -1.57 13.23
CA ASP A 21 -10.14 -2.37 12.18
C ASP A 21 -9.51 -1.48 11.10
N ALA A 22 -10.20 -0.38 10.72
CA ALA A 22 -9.65 0.63 9.81
C ALA A 22 -8.39 1.26 10.39
N ASN A 23 -8.37 1.60 11.69
CA ASN A 23 -7.18 2.09 12.37
C ASN A 23 -6.07 1.05 12.41
N ALA A 24 -6.34 -0.22 12.71
CA ALA A 24 -5.31 -1.27 12.68
C ALA A 24 -4.70 -1.46 11.28
N VAL A 25 -5.48 -1.28 10.22
CA VAL A 25 -5.01 -1.29 8.82
C VAL A 25 -4.20 -0.03 8.47
N GLN A 26 -4.50 1.11 9.11
CA GLN A 26 -3.71 2.33 8.97
C GLN A 26 -2.41 2.25 9.78
N ASP A 27 -2.47 1.76 11.02
CA ASP A 27 -1.36 1.56 11.95
C ASP A 27 -0.41 0.44 11.52
N ALA A 28 -0.82 -0.42 10.58
CA ALA A 28 0.06 -1.26 9.78
C ALA A 28 0.91 -0.41 8.80
N CYS A 29 1.57 0.63 9.31
CA CYS A 29 2.61 1.43 8.67
C CYS A 29 3.94 0.67 8.59
N ASN A 30 3.87 -0.65 8.43
CA ASN A 30 5.03 -1.52 8.39
C ASN A 30 5.13 -2.11 6.99
N LEU A 31 6.00 -1.50 6.17
CA LEU A 31 6.29 -1.95 4.82
C LEU A 31 6.65 -3.45 4.78
N VAL A 32 7.39 -3.94 5.78
CA VAL A 32 7.77 -5.36 5.91
C VAL A 32 6.54 -6.26 6.11
N ALA A 33 5.59 -5.83 6.95
CA ALA A 33 4.38 -6.61 7.20
C ALA A 33 3.47 -6.68 5.96
N VAL A 34 3.30 -5.56 5.26
CA VAL A 34 2.50 -5.46 4.03
C VAL A 34 3.10 -6.34 2.93
N VAL A 35 4.41 -6.20 2.65
CA VAL A 35 5.10 -7.00 1.62
C VAL A 35 5.08 -8.49 1.99
N GLY A 36 5.29 -8.85 3.25
CA GLY A 36 5.22 -10.24 3.71
C GLY A 36 3.84 -10.86 3.52
N CYS A 37 2.77 -10.10 3.76
CA CYS A 37 1.41 -10.56 3.52
C CYS A 37 1.11 -10.70 2.02
N PHE A 38 1.51 -9.69 1.23
CA PHE A 38 1.31 -9.70 -0.22
C PHE A 38 1.98 -10.91 -0.88
N HIS A 39 3.22 -11.21 -0.50
CA HIS A 39 3.96 -12.37 -0.99
C HIS A 39 3.19 -13.69 -0.75
N ARG A 40 2.66 -13.90 0.46
CA ARG A 40 1.89 -15.13 0.77
C ARG A 40 0.66 -15.27 -0.12
N HIS A 41 -0.06 -14.16 -0.38
CA HIS A 41 -1.25 -14.17 -1.23
C HIS A 41 -0.92 -14.37 -2.72
N LEU A 42 0.12 -13.71 -3.24
CA LEU A 42 0.59 -13.94 -4.61
C LEU A 42 0.98 -15.41 -4.82
N LEU A 43 1.71 -15.99 -3.88
CA LEU A 43 2.13 -17.39 -3.96
C LEU A 43 0.94 -18.35 -3.91
N ALA A 44 -0.08 -18.06 -3.08
CA ALA A 44 -1.30 -18.87 -3.02
C ALA A 44 -2.09 -18.81 -4.34
N LEU A 45 -2.27 -17.61 -4.92
CA LEU A 45 -2.94 -17.41 -6.21
C LEU A 45 -2.20 -18.08 -7.36
N HIS A 46 -0.87 -17.95 -7.39
CA HIS A 46 -0.02 -18.62 -8.37
C HIS A 46 -0.16 -20.14 -8.29
N ARG A 47 -0.14 -20.70 -7.07
CA ARG A 47 -0.34 -22.15 -6.85
C ARG A 47 -1.74 -22.63 -7.20
N SER A 48 -2.75 -21.75 -7.18
CA SER A 48 -4.09 -22.05 -7.68
C SER A 48 -4.26 -21.85 -9.20
N GLY A 49 -3.19 -21.51 -9.92
CA GLY A 49 -3.18 -21.37 -11.38
C GLY A 49 -3.41 -19.96 -11.90
N VAL A 50 -3.52 -18.94 -11.03
CA VAL A 50 -3.61 -17.53 -11.44
C VAL A 50 -2.20 -16.99 -11.69
N CYS A 51 -1.84 -16.71 -12.94
CA CYS A 51 -0.46 -16.44 -13.35
C CYS A 51 -0.37 -15.27 -14.34
N GLY A 52 0.85 -14.76 -14.54
CA GLY A 52 1.11 -13.73 -15.55
C GLY A 52 0.23 -12.51 -15.37
N ASP A 53 -0.40 -12.07 -16.47
CA ASP A 53 -1.25 -10.88 -16.50
C ASP A 53 -2.47 -11.00 -15.58
N ASP A 54 -3.05 -12.20 -15.42
CA ASP A 54 -4.18 -12.42 -14.51
C ASP A 54 -3.78 -12.16 -13.07
N LEU A 55 -2.58 -12.60 -12.67
CA LEU A 55 -2.05 -12.37 -11.32
C LEU A 55 -1.72 -10.90 -11.09
N THR A 56 -1.13 -10.23 -12.08
CA THR A 56 -0.79 -8.80 -12.02
C THR A 56 -2.03 -7.93 -11.87
N ASN A 57 -3.10 -8.25 -12.58
CA ASN A 57 -4.35 -7.49 -12.59
C ASN A 57 -5.38 -8.00 -11.57
N HIS A 58 -5.05 -9.04 -10.80
CA HIS A 58 -5.95 -9.60 -9.80
C HIS A 58 -6.31 -8.54 -8.74
N PRO A 59 -7.59 -8.38 -8.33
CA PRO A 59 -7.99 -7.35 -7.37
C PRO A 59 -7.23 -7.38 -6.04
N VAL A 60 -6.84 -8.57 -5.57
CA VAL A 60 -5.98 -8.72 -4.37
C VAL A 60 -4.61 -8.08 -4.62
N SER A 61 -4.00 -8.32 -5.77
CA SER A 61 -2.71 -7.72 -6.14
C SER A 61 -2.80 -6.21 -6.21
N LEU A 62 -3.83 -5.69 -6.88
CA LEU A 62 -4.05 -4.25 -7.00
C LEU A 62 -4.34 -3.59 -5.64
N SER A 63 -5.03 -4.27 -4.72
CA SER A 63 -5.29 -3.77 -3.36
C SER A 63 -4.00 -3.59 -2.56
N PHE A 64 -3.09 -4.58 -2.61
CA PHE A 64 -1.78 -4.46 -1.95
C PHE A 64 -0.91 -3.39 -2.60
N VAL A 65 -0.86 -3.33 -3.93
CA VAL A 65 -0.12 -2.29 -4.67
C VAL A 65 -0.67 -0.89 -4.34
N SER A 66 -1.98 -0.72 -4.24
CA SER A 66 -2.60 0.53 -3.81
C SER A 66 -2.15 0.96 -2.41
N LYS A 67 -2.10 0.02 -1.45
CA LYS A 67 -1.60 0.30 -0.10
C LYS A 67 -0.10 0.65 -0.11
N LEU A 68 0.72 -0.04 -0.89
CA LEU A 68 2.15 0.27 -1.03
C LEU A 68 2.34 1.68 -1.63
N ASN A 69 1.58 2.01 -2.67
CA ASN A 69 1.59 3.34 -3.28
C ASN A 69 1.25 4.44 -2.26
N SER A 70 0.21 4.21 -1.45
CA SER A 70 -0.20 5.12 -0.38
C SER A 70 0.86 5.26 0.72
N LEU A 71 1.44 4.15 1.19
CA LEU A 71 2.43 4.15 2.27
C LEU A 71 3.74 4.85 1.85
N CYS A 72 4.17 4.64 0.61
CA CYS A 72 5.40 5.24 0.08
C CYS A 72 5.18 6.63 -0.53
N ARG A 73 3.93 7.12 -0.57
CA ARG A 73 3.52 8.38 -1.23
C ARG A 73 4.11 8.52 -2.63
N MET A 74 4.08 7.43 -3.41
CA MET A 74 4.72 7.43 -4.72
C MET A 74 3.99 8.35 -5.69
N THR A 75 4.76 9.20 -6.33
CA THR A 75 4.37 10.05 -7.46
C THR A 75 5.29 9.73 -8.62
N THR A 76 4.91 10.13 -9.84
CA THR A 76 5.76 9.95 -11.02
C THR A 76 7.12 10.63 -10.86
N ASP A 77 7.16 11.83 -10.26
CA ASP A 77 8.41 12.55 -10.02
C ASP A 77 9.32 11.80 -9.03
N ARG A 78 8.75 11.26 -7.94
CA ARG A 78 9.51 10.42 -7.00
C ARG A 78 10.00 9.15 -7.69
N GLU A 79 9.16 8.48 -8.48
CA GLU A 79 9.56 7.28 -9.23
C GLU A 79 10.79 7.53 -10.12
N LEU A 80 10.78 8.62 -10.91
CA LEU A 80 11.92 8.96 -11.76
C LEU A 80 13.17 9.32 -10.95
N ALA A 81 13.02 10.02 -9.83
CA ALA A 81 14.13 10.36 -8.94
C ALA A 81 14.75 9.11 -8.29
N GLU A 82 13.93 8.18 -7.81
CA GLU A 82 14.39 6.94 -7.18
C GLU A 82 15.07 6.01 -8.19
N LEU A 83 14.59 5.93 -9.44
CA LEU A 83 15.27 5.18 -10.49
C LEU A 83 16.69 5.72 -10.74
N GLY A 84 16.84 7.04 -10.80
CA GLY A 84 18.17 7.67 -10.91
C GLY A 84 19.03 7.48 -9.66
N ALA A 85 18.42 7.46 -8.47
CA ALA A 85 19.11 7.17 -7.21
C ALA A 85 19.69 5.75 -7.19
N VAL A 86 18.93 4.76 -7.66
CA VAL A 86 19.38 3.36 -7.77
C VAL A 86 20.61 3.24 -8.66
N ASP A 87 20.61 3.86 -9.85
CA ASP A 87 21.76 3.86 -10.76
C ASP A 87 23.02 4.46 -10.13
N ARG A 88 22.86 5.51 -9.31
CA ARG A 88 23.97 6.17 -8.61
C ARG A 88 24.51 5.31 -7.47
N ILE A 89 23.63 4.70 -6.69
CA ILE A 89 24.00 3.75 -5.63
C ILE A 89 24.74 2.55 -6.22
N GLU A 90 24.30 2.02 -7.36
CA GLU A 90 24.99 0.93 -8.07
C GLU A 90 26.45 1.28 -8.41
N ARG A 91 26.71 2.56 -8.75
CA ARG A 91 28.07 3.08 -9.03
C ARG A 91 28.88 3.42 -7.77
N GLY A 92 28.32 3.17 -6.58
CA GLY A 92 28.96 3.47 -5.30
C GLY A 92 28.86 4.93 -4.87
N GLU A 93 28.00 5.72 -5.49
CA GLU A 93 27.78 7.12 -5.10
C GLU A 93 26.80 7.22 -3.92
N ALA A 94 27.02 8.23 -3.07
CA ALA A 94 26.04 8.61 -2.06
C ALA A 94 24.88 9.39 -2.69
N VAL A 95 23.66 9.09 -2.25
CA VAL A 95 22.44 9.77 -2.67
C VAL A 95 21.68 10.26 -1.44
N GLU A 96 21.24 11.50 -1.49
CA GLU A 96 20.28 12.05 -0.53
C GLU A 96 18.86 11.75 -1.03
N TYR A 97 17.96 11.38 -0.12
CA TYR A 97 16.58 11.08 -0.45
C TYR A 97 15.63 11.76 0.53
N GLU A 98 14.42 12.07 0.05
CA GLU A 98 13.40 12.74 0.86
C GLU A 98 12.68 11.73 1.76
N VAL A 99 12.75 11.96 3.07
CA VAL A 99 11.97 11.24 4.07
C VAL A 99 10.69 12.00 4.36
N ILE A 100 9.54 11.47 3.95
CA ILE A 100 8.24 12.04 4.28
C ILE A 100 7.64 11.28 5.48
N PRO A 101 7.45 11.91 6.65
CA PRO A 101 6.87 11.27 7.82
C PRO A 101 5.41 10.90 7.57
N LEU A 102 4.99 9.72 8.03
CA LEU A 102 3.61 9.23 7.88
C LEU A 102 2.60 10.18 8.51
#